data_AF-A0A1H8YEK6-F1
#
_entry.id   AF-A0A1H8YEK6-F1
#
_cell.length_a   1.000
_cell.length_b   1.000
_cell.length_c   1.000
_cell.angle_alpha   90.00
_cell.angle_beta   90.00
_cell.angle_gamma   90.00
#
_symmetry.space_group_name_H-M   'P 1'
#
loop_
_entity.id
_entity.type
_entity.pdbx_description
1 polymer ?
#
loop_
_entity_poly.entity_id
_entity_poly.type
_entity_poly.pdbx_seq_one_letter_code
_entity_poly.pdbx_strand_id
1 'polypeptide(L)'
;MHPFRFGIQVSELPFDGWRERVRWYEELGFTTISTPDHYIMRQWDPVSLMAAVAGVTRSAAVGATVLNVGLRQPIDLARMAATIAAISAGGCELGLGAGWSPDDFTIAGADFGTPGARLERLEETVQAIRLLWTEERTSFTGKHVRLAAAPSVLALPLPRMPKLLLGGTMRRALGIVGHHADIASVFPSVASGRIGWPGWAEGSTVEQTAQQAAWVRAGAERAGRDPAAIELSTQICFTAVAPDPRWWRNGRA
;
A
#
# COMPACT_ATOMS: atom_id res chain seq x y z
N MET A 1 -18.30 2.27 -11.42
CA MET A 1 -17.08 3.06 -11.69
C MET A 1 -16.66 3.71 -10.38
N HIS A 2 -15.41 3.53 -9.95
CA HIS A 2 -14.92 4.14 -8.71
C HIS A 2 -14.80 5.66 -8.90
N PRO A 3 -15.19 6.49 -7.92
CA PRO A 3 -14.97 7.93 -7.99
C PRO A 3 -13.47 8.23 -8.01
N PHE A 4 -13.06 9.16 -8.86
CA PHE A 4 -11.68 9.62 -8.87
C PHE A 4 -11.39 10.38 -7.57
N ARG A 5 -10.25 10.08 -6.93
CA ARG A 5 -9.89 10.64 -5.63
C ARG A 5 -8.39 10.76 -5.49
N PHE A 6 -7.97 11.67 -4.61
CA PHE A 6 -6.56 11.87 -4.27
C PHE A 6 -6.25 11.34 -2.88
N GLY A 7 -5.07 10.77 -2.73
CA GLY A 7 -4.44 10.50 -1.44
C GLY A 7 -3.11 11.24 -1.35
N ILE A 8 -2.60 11.36 -0.13
CA ILE A 8 -1.29 11.96 0.14
C ILE A 8 -0.44 10.97 0.94
N GLN A 9 0.80 10.76 0.49
CA GLN A 9 1.79 9.99 1.24
C GLN A 9 2.65 10.94 2.07
N VAL A 10 2.83 10.62 3.35
CA VAL A 10 3.67 11.37 4.29
C VAL A 10 4.68 10.43 4.96
N SER A 11 5.96 10.78 4.90
CA SER A 11 7.03 10.03 5.59
C SER A 11 7.21 10.50 7.03
N GLU A 12 6.94 11.77 7.29
CA GLU A 12 6.94 12.37 8.63
C GLU A 12 5.96 13.55 8.65
N LEU A 13 5.54 13.94 9.85
CA LEU A 13 4.77 15.15 10.10
C LEU A 13 5.62 16.13 10.92
N PRO A 14 5.28 17.44 10.91
CA PRO A 14 5.90 18.40 11.82
C PRO A 14 5.78 17.94 13.28
N PHE A 15 6.79 18.14 14.13
CA PHE A 15 6.68 17.76 15.56
C PHE A 15 5.54 18.52 16.26
N ASP A 16 5.50 19.83 16.05
CA ASP A 16 4.42 20.71 16.49
C ASP A 16 3.38 20.90 15.39
N GLY A 17 2.10 20.94 15.75
CA GLY A 17 1.03 21.22 14.80
C GLY A 17 0.70 20.07 13.82
N TRP A 18 1.15 18.84 14.09
CA TRP A 18 0.88 17.69 13.20
C TRP A 18 -0.60 17.39 13.05
N ARG A 19 -1.41 17.63 14.08
CA ARG A 19 -2.86 17.37 14.03
C ARG A 19 -3.55 18.33 13.08
N GLU A 20 -3.18 19.61 13.15
CA GLU A 20 -3.61 20.67 12.25
C GLU A 20 -3.16 20.37 10.82
N ARG A 21 -1.93 19.86 10.64
CA ARG A 21 -1.44 19.41 9.34
C ARG A 21 -2.30 18.29 8.74
N VAL A 22 -2.65 17.29 9.55
CA VAL A 22 -3.52 16.18 9.13
C VAL A 22 -4.91 16.67 8.74
N ARG A 23 -5.52 17.53 9.55
CA ARG A 23 -6.84 18.13 9.25
C ARG A 23 -6.80 18.97 7.97
N TRP A 24 -5.72 19.72 7.77
CA TRP A 24 -5.54 20.52 6.56
C TRP A 24 -5.49 19.65 5.30
N TYR A 25 -4.90 18.45 5.36
CA TYR A 25 -4.98 17.51 4.23
C TYR A 25 -6.41 17.07 3.91
N GLU A 26 -7.26 16.82 4.92
CA GLU A 26 -8.68 16.53 4.69
C GLU A 26 -9.42 17.75 4.10
N GLU A 27 -9.15 18.95 4.60
CA GLU A 27 -9.75 20.20 4.09
C GLU A 27 -9.38 20.47 2.62
N LEU A 28 -8.18 20.07 2.19
CA LEU A 28 -7.76 20.09 0.79
C LEU A 28 -8.45 19.01 -0.08
N GLY A 29 -9.18 18.08 0.53
CA GLY A 29 -9.91 17.02 -0.16
C GLY A 29 -9.14 15.72 -0.35
N PHE A 30 -8.02 15.51 0.35
CA PHE A 30 -7.36 14.20 0.33
C PHE A 30 -8.23 13.18 1.07
N THR A 31 -8.51 12.06 0.40
CA THR A 31 -9.40 11.00 0.89
C THR A 31 -8.65 9.83 1.54
N THR A 32 -7.34 9.75 1.33
CA THR A 32 -6.44 8.84 2.04
C THR A 32 -5.19 9.59 2.48
N ILE A 33 -4.75 9.35 3.71
CA ILE A 33 -3.40 9.70 4.18
C ILE A 33 -2.62 8.40 4.36
N SER A 34 -1.53 8.23 3.62
CA SER A 34 -0.70 7.03 3.66
C SER A 34 0.74 7.30 4.10
N THR A 35 1.45 6.24 4.47
CA THR A 35 2.87 6.29 4.85
C THR A 35 3.68 5.25 4.08
N PRO A 36 4.94 5.53 3.71
CA PRO A 36 5.86 4.52 3.21
C PRO A 36 6.40 3.63 4.35
N ASP A 37 7.13 2.59 3.98
CA ASP A 37 7.74 1.61 4.90
C ASP A 37 9.16 1.29 4.46
N HIS A 38 10.09 2.16 4.84
CA HIS A 38 11.50 2.09 4.47
C HIS A 38 12.39 2.38 5.68
N TYR A 39 13.51 1.65 5.74
CA TYR A 39 14.64 1.89 6.63
C TYR A 39 15.79 2.63 5.92
N ILE A 40 15.83 2.59 4.58
CA ILE A 40 16.81 3.32 3.75
C ILE A 40 16.67 4.84 3.77
N MET A 41 15.63 5.37 4.40
CA MET A 41 15.40 6.80 4.51
C MET A 41 14.82 7.13 5.88
N ARG A 42 15.00 8.37 6.31
CA ARG A 42 14.35 8.87 7.52
C ARG A 42 12.85 8.96 7.28
N GLN A 43 12.09 8.30 8.13
CA GLN A 43 10.63 8.38 8.22
C GLN A 43 10.19 8.02 9.63
N TRP A 44 8.93 8.32 9.97
CA TRP A 44 8.32 7.85 11.20
C TRP A 44 7.89 6.38 11.06
N ASP A 45 7.71 5.69 12.19
CA ASP A 45 7.16 4.33 12.18
C ASP A 45 5.76 4.35 11.52
N PRO A 46 5.54 3.57 10.45
CA PRO A 46 4.31 3.65 9.68
C PRO A 46 3.08 3.26 10.50
N VAL A 47 3.19 2.27 11.38
CA VAL A 47 2.03 1.78 12.14
C VAL A 47 1.60 2.79 13.19
N SER A 48 2.55 3.37 13.92
CA SER A 48 2.30 4.41 14.92
C SER A 48 1.75 5.67 14.27
N LEU A 49 2.30 6.07 13.11
CA LEU A 49 1.79 7.20 12.36
C LEU A 49 0.37 6.96 11.86
N MET A 50 0.07 5.77 11.33
CA MET A 50 -1.30 5.40 10.92
C MET A 50 -2.29 5.49 12.10
N ALA A 51 -1.92 4.97 13.28
CA ALA A 51 -2.77 5.07 14.47
C ALA A 51 -3.01 6.51 14.92
N ALA A 52 -1.96 7.34 14.90
CA ALA A 52 -2.04 8.75 15.27
C ALA A 52 -2.95 9.54 14.30
N VAL A 53 -2.79 9.32 12.99
CA VAL A 53 -3.62 9.95 11.95
C VAL A 53 -5.08 9.49 12.07
N ALA A 54 -5.33 8.19 12.29
CA ALA A 54 -6.67 7.64 12.42
C ALA A 54 -7.47 8.27 13.59
N GLY A 55 -6.80 8.64 14.68
CA GLY A 55 -7.43 9.35 15.81
C GLY A 55 -7.71 10.84 15.56
N VAL A 56 -7.25 11.40 14.44
CA VAL A 56 -7.41 12.82 14.10
C VAL A 56 -8.36 13.02 12.92
N THR A 57 -8.31 12.14 11.92
CA THR A 57 -9.12 12.29 10.71
C THR A 57 -10.60 12.04 10.97
N ARG A 58 -11.46 12.72 10.22
CA ARG A 58 -12.93 12.57 10.34
C ARG A 58 -13.58 11.87 9.16
N SER A 59 -12.85 11.73 8.05
CA SER A 59 -13.38 11.19 6.80
C SER A 59 -12.34 10.46 5.96
N ALA A 60 -11.08 10.91 5.98
CA ALA A 60 -10.00 10.29 5.22
C ALA A 60 -9.66 8.91 5.77
N ALA A 61 -9.49 7.95 4.86
CA ALA A 61 -8.92 6.66 5.17
C ALA A 61 -7.44 6.80 5.54
N VAL A 62 -6.93 5.82 6.28
CA VAL A 62 -5.53 5.79 6.68
C VAL A 62 -4.90 4.51 6.19
N GLY A 63 -3.70 4.59 5.62
CA GLY A 63 -3.09 3.43 4.98
C GLY A 63 -1.58 3.45 4.92
N ALA A 64 -1.05 2.44 4.24
CA ALA A 64 0.35 2.36 3.89
C ALA A 64 0.48 2.23 2.37
N THR A 65 1.57 2.73 1.80
CA THR A 65 1.88 2.56 0.37
C THR A 65 3.37 2.26 0.21
N VAL A 66 3.83 1.03 0.49
CA VAL A 66 3.13 -0.13 1.07
C VAL A 66 4.00 -0.76 2.17
N LEU A 67 3.39 -1.44 3.14
CA LEU A 67 4.15 -2.23 4.12
C LEU A 67 4.81 -3.43 3.45
N ASN A 68 6.01 -3.78 3.90
CA ASN A 68 6.76 -4.92 3.41
C ASN A 68 6.39 -6.21 4.17
N VAL A 69 5.80 -7.19 3.47
CA VAL A 69 5.41 -8.48 4.05
C VAL A 69 6.60 -9.35 4.45
N GLY A 70 7.79 -9.08 3.92
CA GLY A 70 9.02 -9.78 4.29
C GLY A 70 9.52 -9.43 5.70
N LEU A 71 8.99 -8.35 6.29
CA LEU A 71 9.46 -7.79 7.55
C LEU A 71 8.42 -7.90 8.69
N ARG A 72 7.26 -8.50 8.44
CA ARG A 72 6.12 -8.54 9.39
C ARG A 72 5.38 -9.87 9.34
N GLN A 73 4.75 -10.22 10.46
CA GLN A 73 3.90 -11.41 10.52
C GLN A 73 2.49 -11.09 9.98
N PRO A 74 1.85 -12.02 9.23
CA PRO A 74 0.50 -11.82 8.71
C PRO A 74 -0.56 -11.54 9.79
N ILE A 75 -0.45 -12.19 10.96
CA ILE A 75 -1.40 -11.98 12.06
C ILE A 75 -1.29 -10.57 12.65
N ASP A 76 -0.08 -10.01 12.72
CA ASP A 76 0.14 -8.65 13.21
C ASP A 76 -0.41 -7.62 12.23
N LEU A 77 -0.19 -7.84 10.93
CA LEU A 77 -0.77 -7.01 9.86
C LEU A 77 -2.30 -7.04 9.90
N ALA A 78 -2.91 -8.22 10.05
CA ALA A 78 -4.35 -8.38 10.10
C ALA A 78 -4.97 -7.67 11.32
N ARG A 79 -4.38 -7.84 12.50
CA ARG A 79 -4.79 -7.18 13.76
C ARG A 79 -4.63 -5.67 13.70
N MET A 80 -3.50 -5.20 13.20
CA MET A 80 -3.20 -3.78 13.07
C MET A 80 -4.22 -3.11 12.15
N ALA A 81 -4.45 -3.64 10.95
CA ALA A 81 -5.39 -3.06 10.00
C ALA A 81 -6.83 -3.07 10.52
N ALA A 82 -7.24 -4.15 11.19
CA ALA A 82 -8.53 -4.25 11.87
C ALA A 82 -8.72 -3.16 12.93
N THR A 83 -7.69 -2.95 13.76
CA THR A 83 -7.70 -1.94 14.81
C THR A 83 -7.80 -0.54 14.23
N ILE A 84 -6.98 -0.24 13.21
CA ILE A 84 -7.03 1.05 12.50
C ILE A 84 -8.40 1.28 11.86
N ALA A 85 -8.97 0.26 11.22
CA ALA A 85 -10.30 0.37 10.61
C ALA A 85 -11.41 0.60 11.64
N ALA A 86 -11.27 0.07 12.86
CA ALA A 86 -12.24 0.28 13.94
C ALA A 86 -12.20 1.72 14.50
N ILE A 87 -11.01 2.33 14.59
CA ILE A 87 -10.84 3.67 15.18
C ILE A 87 -10.88 4.80 14.15
N SER A 88 -10.58 4.51 12.88
CA SER A 88 -10.57 5.48 11.79
C SER A 88 -11.98 5.72 11.24
N ALA A 89 -12.38 6.99 11.14
CA ALA A 89 -13.65 7.36 10.52
C ALA A 89 -13.69 7.06 9.00
N GLY A 90 -12.54 7.16 8.32
CA GLY A 90 -12.43 6.83 6.90
C GLY A 90 -12.18 5.35 6.61
N GLY A 91 -11.72 4.59 7.61
CA GLY A 91 -11.32 3.18 7.48
C GLY A 91 -9.81 3.01 7.28
N CYS A 92 -9.40 1.78 6.91
CA CYS A 92 -8.01 1.40 6.71
C CYS A 92 -7.76 0.89 5.29
N GLU A 93 -6.73 1.41 4.63
CA GLU A 93 -6.19 0.90 3.36
C GLU A 93 -4.84 0.20 3.65
N LEU A 94 -4.90 -1.10 3.91
CA LEU A 94 -3.73 -1.93 4.20
C LEU A 94 -2.93 -2.18 2.91
N GLY A 95 -1.95 -1.31 2.67
CA GLY A 95 -0.98 -1.47 1.59
C GLY A 95 0.04 -2.56 1.89
N LEU A 96 0.13 -3.58 1.03
CA LEU A 96 1.13 -4.64 1.15
C LEU A 96 1.94 -4.77 -0.15
N GLY A 97 3.25 -4.94 0.03
CA GLY A 97 4.18 -5.19 -1.06
C GLY A 97 5.18 -6.29 -0.70
N ALA A 98 5.75 -6.88 -1.75
CA ALA A 98 6.75 -7.94 -1.64
C ALA A 98 8.12 -7.45 -1.13
N GLY A 99 8.30 -6.13 -0.97
CA GLY A 99 9.58 -5.47 -0.70
C GLY A 99 10.44 -5.38 -1.96
N TRP A 100 11.08 -4.24 -2.22
CA TRP A 100 11.91 -4.04 -3.43
C TRP A 100 13.38 -3.75 -3.13
N SER A 101 13.67 -3.13 -1.98
CA SER A 101 15.02 -2.70 -1.59
C SER A 101 15.74 -3.81 -0.82
N PRO A 102 16.89 -4.33 -1.29
CA PRO A 102 17.72 -5.25 -0.50
C PRO A 102 18.24 -4.60 0.79
N ASP A 103 18.50 -3.29 0.78
CA ASP A 103 19.07 -2.57 1.91
C ASP A 103 18.11 -2.51 3.10
N ASP A 104 16.79 -2.39 2.85
CA ASP A 104 15.78 -2.46 3.92
C ASP A 104 15.87 -3.80 4.68
N PHE A 105 16.09 -4.90 3.96
CA PHE A 105 16.23 -6.22 4.56
C PHE A 105 17.56 -6.35 5.31
N THR A 106 18.66 -5.87 4.73
CA THR A 106 19.97 -5.84 5.40
C THR A 106 19.92 -5.05 6.70
N ILE A 107 19.33 -3.85 6.70
CA ILE A 107 19.18 -3.00 7.89
C ILE A 107 18.32 -3.70 8.95
N ALA A 108 17.26 -4.38 8.54
CA ALA A 108 16.38 -5.11 9.43
C ALA A 108 16.93 -6.48 9.89
N GLY A 109 18.09 -6.92 9.37
CA GLY A 109 18.65 -8.25 9.62
C GLY A 109 17.79 -9.39 9.06
N ALA A 110 17.04 -9.15 7.99
CA ALA A 110 16.17 -10.12 7.32
C ALA A 110 16.77 -10.62 6.00
N ASP A 111 16.35 -11.81 5.55
CA ASP A 111 16.73 -12.33 4.24
C ASP A 111 15.87 -11.70 3.12
N PHE A 112 16.54 -11.14 2.11
CA PHE A 112 15.89 -10.56 0.94
C PHE A 112 15.27 -11.64 0.02
N GLY A 113 15.90 -12.81 -0.06
CA GLY A 113 15.46 -13.92 -0.91
C GLY A 113 15.36 -13.59 -2.40
N THR A 114 14.67 -14.46 -3.15
CA THR A 114 14.47 -14.28 -4.60
C THR A 114 13.19 -13.47 -4.89
N PRO A 115 13.09 -12.79 -6.06
CA PRO A 115 11.86 -12.12 -6.46
C PRO A 115 10.63 -13.04 -6.46
N GLY A 116 10.80 -14.31 -6.88
CA GLY A 116 9.72 -15.30 -6.89
C GLY A 116 9.24 -15.65 -5.49
N ALA A 117 10.18 -15.91 -4.56
CA ALA A 117 9.86 -16.21 -3.17
C ALA A 117 9.15 -15.03 -2.47
N ARG A 118 9.57 -13.79 -2.74
CA ARG A 118 8.92 -12.59 -2.21
C ARG A 118 7.49 -12.43 -2.71
N LEU A 119 7.23 -12.72 -3.99
CA LEU A 119 5.87 -12.70 -4.55
C LEU A 119 4.98 -13.81 -3.98
N GLU A 120 5.51 -15.03 -3.85
CA GLU A 120 4.80 -16.14 -3.19
C GLU A 120 4.43 -15.79 -1.74
N ARG A 121 5.37 -15.19 -0.98
CA ARG A 121 5.11 -14.71 0.39
C ARG A 121 4.02 -13.64 0.44
N LEU A 122 4.00 -12.70 -0.50
CA LEU A 122 2.95 -11.68 -0.59
C LEU A 122 1.57 -12.32 -0.81
N GLU A 123 1.46 -13.23 -1.77
CA GLU A 123 0.22 -13.91 -2.08
C GLU A 123 -0.30 -14.72 -0.88
N GLU A 124 0.56 -15.53 -0.25
CA GLU A 124 0.21 -16.29 0.95
C GLU A 124 -0.18 -15.38 2.13
N THR A 125 0.53 -14.27 2.33
CA THR A 125 0.23 -13.30 3.39
C THR A 125 -1.16 -12.70 3.19
N VAL A 126 -1.51 -12.33 1.97
CA VAL A 126 -2.81 -11.75 1.64
C VAL A 126 -3.94 -12.76 1.85
N GLN A 127 -3.76 -14.01 1.43
CA GLN A 127 -4.73 -15.08 1.67
C GLN A 127 -4.94 -15.32 3.17
N ALA A 128 -3.85 -15.41 3.93
CA ALA A 128 -3.90 -15.58 5.38
C ALA A 128 -4.62 -14.41 6.09
N ILE A 129 -4.34 -13.17 5.70
CA ILE A 129 -5.00 -11.98 6.26
C ILE A 129 -6.51 -11.99 5.97
N ARG A 130 -6.93 -12.33 4.74
CA ARG A 130 -8.35 -12.43 4.39
C ARG A 130 -9.06 -13.45 5.29
N LEU A 131 -8.48 -14.64 5.46
CA LEU A 131 -9.05 -15.67 6.33
C LEU A 131 -9.12 -15.21 7.80
N LEU A 132 -8.10 -14.50 8.30
CA LEU A 132 -8.12 -13.96 9.67
C LEU A 132 -9.23 -12.92 9.90
N TRP A 133 -9.71 -12.26 8.83
CA TRP A 133 -10.82 -11.31 8.90
C TRP A 133 -12.19 -11.94 8.70
N THR A 134 -12.29 -13.08 7.99
CA THR A 134 -13.59 -13.68 7.64
C THR A 134 -13.95 -14.91 8.47
N GLU A 135 -12.94 -15.64 8.95
CA GLU A 135 -13.14 -16.89 9.68
C GLU A 135 -13.07 -16.67 11.20
N GLU A 136 -13.85 -17.43 11.95
CA GLU A 136 -13.81 -17.44 13.43
C GLU A 136 -12.48 -18.01 13.94
N ARG A 137 -11.96 -19.04 13.26
CA ARG A 137 -10.61 -19.58 13.46
C ARG A 137 -9.93 -19.92 12.15
N THR A 138 -8.68 -19.51 12.01
CA THR A 138 -7.88 -19.66 10.80
C THR A 138 -6.70 -20.60 11.03
N SER A 139 -6.57 -21.60 10.16
CA SER A 139 -5.33 -22.34 9.94
C SER A 139 -4.90 -22.13 8.49
N PHE A 140 -3.61 -21.89 8.26
CA PHE A 140 -3.05 -21.68 6.93
C PHE A 140 -1.70 -22.37 6.84
N THR A 141 -1.46 -23.12 5.77
CA THR A 141 -0.18 -23.81 5.54
C THR A 141 0.29 -23.53 4.12
N GLY A 142 1.08 -22.48 3.97
CA GLY A 142 1.83 -22.17 2.76
C GLY A 142 3.30 -22.51 2.91
N LYS A 143 4.08 -22.16 1.88
CA LYS A 143 5.54 -22.32 1.84
C LYS A 143 6.25 -21.27 2.70
N HIS A 144 5.69 -20.08 2.80
CA HIS A 144 6.27 -18.91 3.48
C HIS A 144 5.48 -18.47 4.71
N VAL A 145 4.18 -18.74 4.74
CA VAL A 145 3.26 -18.37 5.81
C VAL A 145 2.64 -19.62 6.43
N ARG A 146 2.61 -19.66 7.77
CA ARG A 146 1.90 -20.70 8.53
C ARG A 146 1.13 -20.08 9.69
N LEU A 147 -0.13 -20.45 9.81
CA LEU A 147 -1.01 -20.11 10.94
C LEU A 147 -1.62 -21.38 11.49
N ALA A 148 -1.76 -21.46 12.82
CA ALA A 148 -2.34 -22.61 13.50
C ALA A 148 -3.47 -22.17 14.42
N ALA A 149 -4.71 -22.50 14.05
CA ALA A 149 -5.93 -22.25 14.82
C ALA A 149 -6.03 -20.82 15.41
N ALA A 150 -5.54 -19.82 14.68
CA ALA A 150 -5.57 -18.43 15.12
C ALA A 150 -7.02 -17.95 15.24
N PRO A 151 -7.42 -17.28 16.33
CA PRO A 151 -8.75 -16.70 16.43
C PRO A 151 -8.91 -15.57 15.42
N SER A 152 -10.16 -15.26 15.08
CA SER A 152 -10.48 -14.05 14.33
C SER A 152 -9.85 -12.83 14.99
N VAL A 153 -9.29 -11.95 14.17
CA VAL A 153 -8.67 -10.70 14.64
C VAL A 153 -9.66 -9.55 14.71
N LEU A 154 -10.90 -9.78 14.27
CA LEU A 154 -12.00 -8.82 14.31
C LEU A 154 -12.91 -9.10 15.49
N ALA A 155 -13.16 -8.09 16.31
CA ALA A 155 -14.37 -8.06 17.13
C ALA A 155 -15.51 -7.58 16.22
N LEU A 156 -16.22 -8.54 15.60
CA LEU A 156 -17.32 -8.22 14.70
C LEU A 156 -18.55 -7.70 15.48
N PRO A 157 -19.36 -6.81 14.89
CA PRO A 157 -19.16 -6.20 13.57
C PRO A 157 -18.16 -5.03 13.62
N LEU A 158 -17.25 -4.96 12.65
CA LEU A 158 -16.52 -3.72 12.40
C LEU A 158 -17.43 -2.72 11.68
N PRO A 159 -17.39 -1.42 12.02
CA PRO A 159 -18.09 -0.39 11.24
C PRO A 159 -17.65 -0.36 9.77
N ARG A 160 -16.36 -0.63 9.52
CA ARG A 160 -15.76 -0.69 8.18
C ARG A 160 -14.69 -1.78 8.14
N MET A 161 -14.74 -2.62 7.10
CA MET A 161 -13.68 -3.59 6.85
C MET A 161 -12.42 -2.90 6.30
N PRO A 162 -11.21 -3.33 6.69
CA PRO A 162 -9.99 -2.89 6.02
C PRO A 162 -10.01 -3.28 4.53
N LYS A 163 -9.47 -2.41 3.68
CA LYS A 163 -9.25 -2.69 2.26
C LYS A 163 -7.80 -3.10 2.03
N LEU A 164 -7.57 -4.06 1.12
CA LEU A 164 -6.23 -4.43 0.67
C LEU A 164 -5.81 -3.57 -0.52
N LEU A 165 -4.73 -2.82 -0.35
CA LEU A 165 -4.02 -2.15 -1.43
C LEU A 165 -2.77 -2.97 -1.77
N LEU A 166 -2.65 -3.45 -3.00
CA LEU A 166 -1.48 -4.22 -3.44
C LEU A 166 -0.79 -3.52 -4.60
N GLY A 167 0.55 -3.46 -4.52
CA GLY A 167 1.39 -2.79 -5.51
C GLY A 167 2.21 -3.75 -6.37
N GLY A 168 2.48 -3.36 -7.61
CA GLY A 168 3.41 -4.09 -8.47
C GLY A 168 3.73 -3.37 -9.76
N THR A 169 4.83 -3.78 -10.39
CA THR A 169 5.25 -3.26 -11.71
C THR A 169 5.28 -4.33 -12.79
N MET A 170 5.41 -5.60 -12.39
CA MET A 170 5.60 -6.75 -13.29
C MET A 170 4.30 -7.52 -13.49
N ARG A 171 4.12 -8.11 -14.68
CA ARG A 171 2.92 -8.90 -15.05
C ARG A 171 2.52 -9.95 -14.01
N ARG A 172 3.49 -10.72 -13.48
CA ARG A 172 3.20 -11.73 -12.45
C ARG A 172 2.68 -11.09 -11.16
N ALA A 173 3.33 -10.04 -10.68
CA ALA A 173 2.90 -9.31 -9.49
C ALA A 173 1.51 -8.71 -9.67
N LEU A 174 1.25 -8.06 -10.81
CA LEU A 174 -0.05 -7.44 -11.10
C LEU A 174 -1.15 -8.47 -11.34
N GLY A 175 -0.80 -9.70 -11.73
CA GLY A 175 -1.72 -10.84 -11.72
C GLY A 175 -2.21 -11.18 -10.29
N ILE A 176 -1.29 -11.21 -9.31
CA ILE A 176 -1.62 -11.41 -7.88
C ILE A 176 -2.45 -10.25 -7.36
N VAL A 177 -2.10 -9.00 -7.73
CA VAL A 177 -2.87 -7.80 -7.40
C VAL A 177 -4.32 -7.94 -7.89
N GLY A 178 -4.52 -8.31 -9.16
CA GLY A 178 -5.86 -8.54 -9.72
C GLY A 178 -6.64 -9.64 -8.98
N HIS A 179 -5.95 -10.68 -8.54
CA HIS A 179 -6.58 -11.78 -7.80
C HIS A 179 -7.11 -11.31 -6.44
N HIS A 180 -6.37 -10.50 -5.68
CA HIS A 180 -6.67 -10.31 -4.26
C HIS A 180 -6.98 -8.87 -3.79
N ALA A 181 -6.54 -7.85 -4.53
CA ALA A 181 -6.62 -6.47 -4.08
C ALA A 181 -8.04 -5.90 -4.17
N ASP A 182 -8.36 -4.99 -3.25
CA ASP A 182 -9.47 -4.04 -3.39
C ASP A 182 -9.01 -2.78 -4.13
N ILE A 183 -7.74 -2.39 -3.92
CA ILE A 183 -7.08 -1.26 -4.59
C ILE A 183 -5.78 -1.75 -5.22
N ALA A 184 -5.66 -1.63 -6.53
CA ALA A 184 -4.48 -1.98 -7.29
C ALA A 184 -3.60 -0.75 -7.52
N SER A 185 -2.44 -0.71 -6.86
CA SER A 185 -1.47 0.37 -7.03
C SER A 185 -0.50 0.02 -8.17
N VAL A 186 -0.65 0.69 -9.29
CA VAL A 186 0.27 0.61 -10.43
C VAL A 186 1.36 1.67 -10.29
N PHE A 187 2.61 1.25 -10.42
CA PHE A 187 3.77 2.10 -10.20
C PHE A 187 4.57 2.29 -11.49
N PRO A 188 5.25 3.45 -11.63
CA PRO A 188 6.27 3.61 -12.65
C PRO A 188 7.29 2.45 -12.58
N SER A 189 7.34 1.65 -13.63
CA SER A 189 8.29 0.57 -13.81
C SER A 189 9.67 1.15 -14.02
N VAL A 190 10.63 0.70 -13.22
CA VAL A 190 12.06 0.98 -13.40
C VAL A 190 12.67 0.01 -14.40
N ALA A 191 11.97 -0.32 -15.49
CA ALA A 191 12.39 -1.33 -16.46
C ALA A 191 13.79 -1.06 -17.05
N SER A 192 14.25 0.20 -17.02
CA SER A 192 15.62 0.59 -17.37
C SER A 192 16.69 0.16 -16.36
N GLY A 193 16.32 -0.54 -15.26
CA GLY A 193 17.21 -0.95 -14.18
C GLY A 193 17.65 0.20 -13.27
N ARG A 194 17.17 1.43 -13.52
CA ARG A 194 17.53 2.63 -12.77
C ARG A 194 16.54 2.83 -11.63
N ILE A 195 17.03 2.67 -10.41
CA ILE A 195 16.28 3.03 -9.21
C ILE A 195 16.42 4.54 -8.99
N GLY A 196 15.32 5.22 -8.63
CA GLY A 196 15.29 6.65 -8.38
C GLY A 196 14.70 7.48 -9.52
N TRP A 197 14.79 8.80 -9.41
CA TRP A 197 14.08 9.77 -10.26
C TRP A 197 14.13 9.49 -11.77
N PRO A 198 15.29 9.20 -12.39
CA PRO A 198 15.34 8.97 -13.83
C PRO A 198 14.48 7.77 -14.27
N GLY A 199 14.54 6.67 -13.53
CA GLY A 199 13.72 5.48 -13.84
C GLY A 199 12.24 5.70 -13.57
N TRP A 200 11.89 6.47 -12.54
CA TRP A 200 10.49 6.82 -12.27
C TRP A 200 9.91 7.74 -13.33
N ALA A 201 10.66 8.76 -13.76
CA ALA A 201 10.22 9.67 -14.82
C ALA A 201 10.04 8.92 -16.16
N GLU A 202 11.01 8.08 -16.54
CA GLU A 202 10.93 7.23 -17.73
C GLU A 202 9.74 6.26 -17.69
N GLY A 203 9.48 5.66 -16.53
CA GLY A 203 8.40 4.70 -16.34
C GLY A 203 7.02 5.31 -16.15
N SER A 204 6.89 6.64 -16.04
CA SER A 204 5.60 7.31 -15.78
C SER A 204 4.84 7.65 -17.07
N THR A 205 4.61 6.66 -17.93
CA THR A 205 3.88 6.85 -19.20
C THR A 205 2.43 6.36 -19.12
N VAL A 206 1.57 6.93 -19.98
CA VAL A 206 0.17 6.51 -20.10
C VAL A 206 0.09 5.07 -20.59
N GLU A 207 0.92 4.69 -21.55
CA GLU A 207 0.97 3.36 -22.16
C GLU A 207 1.34 2.30 -21.13
N GLN A 208 2.36 2.57 -20.31
CA GLN A 208 2.78 1.63 -19.29
C GLN A 208 1.74 1.51 -18.18
N THR A 209 1.14 2.62 -17.76
CA THR A 209 0.04 2.61 -16.77
C THR A 209 -1.15 1.79 -17.29
N ALA A 210 -1.53 1.99 -18.55
CA ALA A 210 -2.60 1.23 -19.20
C ALA A 210 -2.27 -0.26 -19.31
N GLN A 211 -1.03 -0.60 -19.64
CA GLN A 211 -0.57 -1.98 -19.72
C GLN A 211 -0.60 -2.68 -18.35
N GLN A 212 -0.17 -2.00 -17.29
CA GLN A 212 -0.22 -2.51 -15.92
C GLN A 212 -1.67 -2.71 -15.46
N ALA A 213 -2.55 -1.75 -15.74
CA ALA A 213 -3.98 -1.88 -15.48
C ALA A 213 -4.60 -3.08 -16.22
N ALA A 214 -4.21 -3.34 -17.46
CA ALA A 214 -4.65 -4.52 -18.20
C ALA A 214 -4.19 -5.84 -17.55
N TRP A 215 -2.98 -5.90 -17.00
CA TRP A 215 -2.51 -7.08 -16.28
C TRP A 215 -3.27 -7.31 -14.97
N VAL A 216 -3.65 -6.24 -14.26
CA VAL A 216 -4.54 -6.32 -13.08
C VAL A 216 -5.89 -6.89 -13.48
N ARG A 217 -6.53 -6.33 -14.52
CA ARG A 217 -7.84 -6.79 -15.01
C ARG A 217 -7.81 -8.27 -15.39
N ALA A 218 -6.80 -8.69 -16.14
CA ALA A 218 -6.61 -10.09 -16.51
C ALA A 218 -6.38 -10.99 -15.27
N GLY A 219 -5.74 -10.47 -14.22
CA GLY A 219 -5.61 -11.18 -12.93
C GLY A 219 -6.95 -11.39 -12.24
N ALA A 220 -7.79 -10.35 -12.21
CA ALA A 220 -9.13 -10.41 -11.65
C ALA A 220 -10.04 -11.40 -12.40
N GLU A 221 -10.03 -11.34 -13.74
CA GLU A 221 -10.80 -12.25 -14.59
C GLU A 221 -10.42 -13.72 -14.36
N ARG A 222 -9.12 -14.03 -14.27
CA ARG A 222 -8.65 -15.40 -13.96
C ARG A 222 -9.07 -15.86 -12.57
N ALA A 223 -9.28 -14.95 -11.64
CA ALA A 223 -9.79 -15.23 -10.30
C ALA A 223 -11.32 -15.25 -10.22
N GLY A 224 -12.03 -15.06 -11.35
CA GLY A 224 -13.50 -14.98 -11.38
C GLY A 224 -14.05 -13.72 -10.70
N ARG A 225 -13.24 -12.67 -10.53
CA ARG A 225 -13.64 -11.39 -9.93
C ARG A 225 -14.02 -10.39 -11.02
N ASP A 226 -14.97 -9.52 -10.72
CA ASP A 226 -15.27 -8.36 -11.55
C ASP A 226 -14.09 -7.38 -11.54
N PRO A 227 -13.41 -7.13 -12.68
CA PRO A 227 -12.31 -6.17 -12.74
C PRO A 227 -12.75 -4.74 -12.41
N ALA A 228 -14.03 -4.40 -12.58
CA ALA A 228 -14.56 -3.07 -12.27
C ALA A 228 -14.76 -2.82 -10.77
N ALA A 229 -14.68 -3.87 -9.94
CA ALA A 229 -14.72 -3.77 -8.48
C ALA A 229 -13.34 -3.43 -7.86
N ILE A 230 -12.28 -3.45 -8.68
CA ILE A 230 -10.92 -3.11 -8.24
C ILE A 230 -10.65 -1.66 -8.58
N GLU A 231 -10.36 -0.87 -7.54
CA GLU A 231 -9.94 0.51 -7.73
C GLU A 231 -8.51 0.56 -8.26
N LEU A 232 -8.23 1.35 -9.30
CA LEU A 232 -6.88 1.59 -9.78
C LEU A 232 -6.31 2.84 -9.10
N SER A 233 -5.10 2.73 -8.58
CA SER A 233 -4.34 3.83 -7.99
C SER A 233 -2.96 3.91 -8.64
N THR A 234 -2.41 5.11 -8.73
CA THR A 234 -1.02 5.32 -9.15
C THR A 234 -0.39 6.43 -8.33
N GLN A 235 0.88 6.25 -7.96
CA GLN A 235 1.62 7.25 -7.23
C GLN A 235 2.33 8.19 -8.21
N ILE A 236 2.05 9.48 -8.07
CA ILE A 236 2.80 10.54 -8.75
C ILE A 236 3.98 10.91 -7.87
N CYS A 237 5.16 10.41 -8.22
CA CYS A 237 6.38 10.73 -7.49
C CYS A 237 6.81 12.16 -7.83
N PHE A 238 6.76 13.05 -6.85
CA PHE A 238 7.10 14.48 -6.93
C PHE A 238 6.16 15.30 -7.81
N THR A 239 5.47 16.26 -7.20
CA THR A 239 4.62 17.22 -7.89
C THR A 239 5.02 18.61 -7.47
N ALA A 240 5.18 19.49 -8.45
CA ALA A 240 5.33 20.91 -8.20
C ALA A 240 4.29 21.66 -9.01
N VAL A 241 3.54 22.51 -8.32
CA VAL A 241 2.58 23.41 -8.94
C VAL A 241 3.21 24.79 -8.91
N ALA A 242 3.47 25.34 -10.09
CA ALA A 242 4.06 26.66 -10.24
C ALA A 242 3.34 27.41 -11.37
N PRO A 243 3.27 28.75 -11.32
CA PRO A 243 2.70 29.53 -12.41
C PRO A 243 3.43 29.34 -13.74
N ASP A 244 4.76 29.16 -13.74
CA ASP A 244 5.56 28.84 -14.93
C ASP A 244 6.00 27.36 -14.87
N PRO A 245 5.59 26.49 -15.82
CA PRO A 245 6.00 25.09 -15.85
C PRO A 245 7.51 24.88 -16.10
N ARG A 246 8.26 25.93 -16.43
CA ARG A 246 9.73 25.91 -16.59
C ARG A 246 10.49 26.30 -15.33
N TRP A 247 9.79 26.60 -14.23
CA TRP A 247 10.41 27.06 -12.97
C TRP A 247 11.59 26.17 -12.51
N TRP A 248 11.47 24.85 -12.71
CA TRP A 248 12.47 23.85 -12.33
C TRP A 248 13.78 23.93 -13.14
N ARG A 249 13.78 24.55 -14.32
CA ARG A 249 14.99 24.65 -15.18
C ARG A 249 15.99 25.70 -14.69
N ASN A 250 15.59 26.56 -13.76
CA ASN A 250 16.40 27.69 -13.30
C ASN A 250 17.36 27.36 -12.15
N GLY A 251 17.53 26.07 -11.80
CA GLY A 251 18.63 25.60 -10.93
C GLY A 251 18.63 26.12 -9.50
N ARG A 252 17.51 26.66 -9.00
CA ARG A 252 17.37 27.03 -7.58
C ARG A 252 16.72 25.89 -6.83
N ALA A 253 17.52 24.89 -6.46
CA ALA A 253 17.20 23.87 -5.46
C ALA A 253 18.34 23.84 -4.44
#